data_AF-A0A527GHX6-F1
#
_entry.id   AF-A0A527GHX6-F1
#
_cell.length_a   1.000
_cell.length_b   1.000
_cell.length_c   1.000
_cell.angle_alpha   90.00
_cell.angle_beta   90.00
_cell.angle_gamma   90.00
#
_symmetry.space_group_name_H-M   'P 1'
#
loop_
_entity.id
_entity.type
_entity.pdbx_description
1 polymer ?
#
loop_
_entity_poly.entity_id
_entity_poly.type
_entity_poly.pdbx_seq_one_letter_code
_entity_poly.pdbx_strand_id
1 'polypeptide(L)'
;MLFTPQGEQSDLNFNAVKSGGPQETLIVPTVDNTGSIVFDGLIFNATPAANATEAAFAPFNTAPLGGPTVAADDLNPDAVGFGVKGGQASQINNNEGFTFSTADGSDINNLAFAVAGIGNINAITVESWLYDDGGNLIDHNIDNVTGLRSGNQTVTIDDDGGQAFDTAYVQFHVAGANSGVRILDFSTSIEGPVDDQPFEFTLANTDLDGDAATQTLSILASQDFIV
;
A
#
# COMPACT_ATOMS: atom_id res chain seq x y z
N MET A 1 -16.35 21.59 8.68
CA MET A 1 -14.95 21.34 8.28
C MET A 1 -14.83 19.83 8.27
N LEU A 2 -14.48 19.23 7.12
CA LEU A 2 -14.17 17.80 7.06
C LEU A 2 -12.67 17.70 7.31
N PHE A 3 -12.27 16.92 8.31
CA PHE A 3 -10.87 16.60 8.55
C PHE A 3 -10.63 15.23 7.96
N THR A 4 -9.85 15.16 6.88
CA THR A 4 -9.40 13.88 6.35
C THR A 4 -8.03 13.63 6.98
N PRO A 5 -7.86 12.60 7.83
CA PRO A 5 -6.53 12.23 8.29
C PRO A 5 -5.69 11.85 7.07
N GLN A 6 -4.53 12.49 6.91
CA GLN A 6 -3.51 12.01 5.99
C GLN A 6 -2.27 11.75 6.82
N GLY A 7 -1.84 10.50 6.89
CA GLY A 7 -0.55 10.22 7.52
C GLY A 7 0.58 10.76 6.67
N GLU A 8 1.68 11.10 7.33
CA GLU A 8 2.90 11.45 6.61
C GLU A 8 3.43 10.24 5.84
N GLN A 9 4.04 10.48 4.68
CA GLN A 9 4.66 9.42 3.89
C GLN A 9 5.95 8.95 4.57
N SER A 10 6.09 7.63 4.71
CA SER A 10 7.22 6.98 5.37
C SER A 10 7.81 5.88 4.49
N ASP A 11 9.14 5.81 4.43
CA ASP A 11 9.84 4.72 3.74
C ASP A 11 9.62 3.38 4.47
N LEU A 12 9.65 2.27 3.73
CA LEU A 12 9.59 0.93 4.30
C LEU A 12 10.98 0.38 4.63
N ASN A 13 11.14 -0.10 5.87
CA ASN A 13 12.40 -0.60 6.38
C ASN A 13 12.57 -2.10 6.10
N PHE A 14 12.90 -2.43 4.85
CA PHE A 14 13.21 -3.81 4.48
C PHE A 14 14.47 -4.38 5.14
N ASN A 15 15.33 -3.55 5.75
CA ASN A 15 16.46 -4.04 6.53
C ASN A 15 16.03 -4.63 7.88
N ALA A 16 14.81 -4.34 8.35
CA ALA A 16 14.24 -4.95 9.54
C ALA A 16 13.80 -6.41 9.29
N VAL A 17 13.57 -6.80 8.04
CA VAL A 17 13.21 -8.16 7.67
C VAL A 17 14.44 -9.06 7.82
N LYS A 18 14.34 -10.07 8.69
CA LYS A 18 15.44 -11.01 8.92
C LYS A 18 15.72 -11.79 7.64
N SER A 19 17.00 -11.84 7.25
CA SER A 19 17.44 -12.75 6.19
C SER A 19 17.11 -14.20 6.57
N GLY A 20 16.29 -14.85 5.74
CA GLY A 20 15.87 -16.25 5.90
C GLY A 20 15.81 -17.00 4.57
N GLY A 21 15.14 -18.15 4.57
CA GLY A 21 14.67 -18.77 3.33
C GLY A 21 13.61 -17.90 2.64
N PRO A 22 13.15 -18.29 1.45
CA PRO A 22 12.07 -17.58 0.78
C PRO A 22 10.82 -17.45 1.66
N GLN A 23 10.09 -16.34 1.50
CA GLN A 23 8.86 -16.04 2.21
C GLN A 23 7.87 -15.46 1.20
N GLU A 24 6.68 -16.06 1.13
CA GLU A 24 5.59 -15.59 0.28
C GLU A 24 4.95 -14.32 0.85
N THR A 25 4.91 -14.24 2.19
CA THR A 25 4.39 -13.10 2.94
C THR A 25 5.50 -12.38 3.71
N LEU A 26 5.59 -11.06 3.57
CA LEU A 26 6.54 -10.20 4.28
C LEU A 26 5.82 -9.14 5.10
N ILE A 27 6.22 -8.97 6.36
CA ILE A 27 5.77 -7.84 7.19
C ILE A 27 6.92 -6.87 7.29
N VAL A 28 6.72 -5.65 6.80
CA VAL A 28 7.76 -4.63 6.66
C VAL A 28 7.35 -3.39 7.45
N PRO A 29 8.08 -3.01 8.51
CA PRO A 29 7.76 -1.81 9.27
C PRO A 29 8.12 -0.56 8.48
N THR A 30 7.40 0.54 8.73
CA THR A 30 7.82 1.87 8.31
C THR A 30 9.11 2.28 9.04
N VAL A 31 9.93 3.14 8.44
CA VAL A 31 11.19 3.61 9.06
C VAL A 31 10.95 4.39 10.35
N ASP A 32 9.85 5.16 10.41
CA ASP A 32 9.42 5.88 11.61
C ASP A 32 8.76 4.98 12.68
N ASN A 33 8.49 3.70 12.36
CA ASN A 33 7.82 2.72 13.21
C ASN A 33 6.37 3.11 13.61
N THR A 34 5.69 3.90 12.78
CA THR A 34 4.27 4.22 12.94
C THR A 34 3.34 3.10 12.49
N GLY A 35 3.80 2.21 11.60
CA GLY A 35 3.00 1.09 11.12
C GLY A 35 3.84 -0.02 10.49
N SER A 36 3.17 -0.98 9.87
CA SER A 36 3.80 -2.05 9.08
C SER A 36 2.90 -2.46 7.94
N ILE A 37 3.49 -2.71 6.78
CA ILE A 37 2.81 -3.24 5.60
C ILE A 37 3.05 -4.74 5.50
N VAL A 38 1.99 -5.49 5.31
CA VAL A 38 2.01 -6.90 4.96
C VAL A 38 1.94 -7.00 3.45
N PHE A 39 2.95 -7.59 2.83
CA PHE A 39 2.95 -7.98 1.42
C PHE A 39 2.71 -9.47 1.31
N ASP A 40 1.92 -9.90 0.33
CA ASP A 40 1.80 -11.31 -0.06
C ASP A 40 1.89 -11.44 -1.59
N GLY A 41 2.77 -12.33 -2.08
CA GLY A 41 3.01 -12.48 -3.51
C GLY A 41 1.85 -13.13 -4.26
N LEU A 42 1.66 -12.76 -5.53
CA LEU A 42 0.57 -13.24 -6.39
C LEU A 42 1.07 -13.67 -7.77
N ILE A 43 0.50 -14.76 -8.30
CA ILE A 43 0.63 -15.18 -9.71
C ILE A 43 -0.75 -15.16 -10.36
N PHE A 44 -0.84 -14.46 -11.49
CA PHE A 44 -2.08 -14.27 -12.24
C PHE A 44 -2.15 -15.22 -13.44
N ASN A 45 -3.08 -16.17 -13.41
CA ASN A 45 -3.36 -17.02 -14.59
C ASN A 45 -3.99 -16.22 -15.74
N ALA A 46 -4.72 -15.17 -15.41
CA ALA A 46 -5.26 -14.18 -16.32
C ALA A 46 -5.45 -12.88 -15.54
N THR A 47 -5.49 -11.75 -16.25
CA THR A 47 -5.89 -10.46 -15.67
C THR A 47 -7.33 -10.55 -15.18
N PRO A 48 -7.59 -10.26 -13.89
CA PRO A 48 -8.95 -10.10 -13.37
C PRO A 48 -9.72 -9.03 -14.14
N ALA A 49 -11.05 -9.07 -14.08
CA ALA A 49 -11.87 -8.01 -14.65
C ALA A 49 -11.68 -6.70 -13.86
N ALA A 50 -11.91 -5.56 -14.50
CA ALA A 50 -11.85 -4.24 -13.85
C ALA A 50 -12.73 -4.17 -12.58
N ASN A 51 -13.90 -4.81 -12.59
CA ASN A 51 -14.83 -4.88 -11.47
C ASN A 51 -14.73 -6.19 -10.66
N ALA A 52 -13.55 -6.81 -10.64
CA ALA A 52 -13.33 -8.03 -9.89
C ALA A 52 -13.66 -7.85 -8.41
N THR A 53 -14.22 -8.89 -7.80
CA THR A 53 -14.29 -9.01 -6.34
C THR A 53 -12.97 -9.55 -5.82
N GLU A 54 -12.64 -9.33 -4.54
CA GLU A 54 -11.44 -9.89 -3.91
C GLU A 54 -11.27 -11.40 -4.12
N ALA A 55 -12.37 -12.16 -4.16
CA ALA A 55 -12.33 -13.61 -4.42
C ALA A 55 -11.76 -14.00 -5.81
N ALA A 56 -11.60 -13.06 -6.73
CA ALA A 56 -10.93 -13.29 -8.02
C ALA A 56 -9.40 -13.35 -7.88
N PHE A 57 -8.87 -12.84 -6.77
CA PHE A 57 -7.46 -12.85 -6.44
C PHE A 57 -7.23 -14.04 -5.52
N ALA A 58 -6.62 -15.09 -6.04
CA ALA A 58 -6.24 -16.23 -5.24
C ALA A 58 -4.84 -15.98 -4.69
N PRO A 59 -4.67 -15.86 -3.36
CA PRO A 59 -3.35 -15.83 -2.77
C PRO A 59 -2.61 -17.12 -3.12
N PHE A 60 -1.32 -16.96 -3.27
CA PHE A 60 -0.46 -18.01 -3.74
C PHE A 60 -0.30 -19.17 -2.73
N ASN A 61 -0.60 -18.88 -1.47
CA ASN A 61 -0.46 -19.76 -0.31
C ASN A 61 -1.42 -20.99 -0.25
N THR A 62 -2.25 -21.24 -1.27
CA THR A 62 -3.34 -22.25 -1.17
C THR A 62 -2.97 -23.68 -1.61
N ALA A 63 -1.79 -23.93 -2.19
CA ALA A 63 -1.20 -25.29 -2.30
C ALA A 63 0.26 -25.24 -2.76
N PRO A 64 1.22 -25.90 -2.09
CA PRO A 64 2.57 -26.09 -2.65
C PRO A 64 2.49 -26.93 -3.95
N LEU A 65 3.11 -26.50 -5.06
CA LEU A 65 3.28 -27.18 -6.36
C LEU A 65 4.23 -28.38 -6.24
N GLY A 66 4.30 -28.99 -5.06
CA GLY A 66 5.07 -30.20 -4.77
C GLY A 66 4.32 -31.19 -3.88
N GLY A 67 3.10 -30.89 -3.43
CA GLY A 67 2.37 -31.73 -2.47
C GLY A 67 2.78 -31.51 -1.00
N PRO A 68 2.23 -32.30 -0.05
CA PRO A 68 2.16 -31.97 1.38
C PRO A 68 3.49 -32.00 2.16
N THR A 69 4.62 -32.19 1.48
CA THR A 69 5.95 -32.37 2.12
C THR A 69 7.04 -31.48 1.54
N VAL A 70 6.72 -30.57 0.64
CA VAL A 70 7.69 -29.59 0.15
C VAL A 70 7.22 -28.24 0.64
N ALA A 71 8.04 -27.55 1.43
CA ALA A 71 7.94 -26.09 1.57
C ALA A 71 8.42 -25.46 0.25
N ALA A 72 7.80 -25.91 -0.85
CA ALA A 72 8.06 -25.45 -2.19
C ALA A 72 7.30 -24.15 -2.34
N ASP A 73 8.08 -23.09 -2.22
CA ASP A 73 7.80 -21.81 -2.78
C ASP A 73 7.56 -21.97 -4.28
N ASP A 74 6.33 -21.73 -4.69
CA ASP A 74 5.96 -21.80 -6.10
C ASP A 74 6.06 -20.44 -6.81
N LEU A 75 6.30 -19.35 -6.05
CA LEU A 75 6.62 -18.00 -6.53
C LEU A 75 8.13 -17.89 -6.77
N ASN A 76 8.89 -18.92 -6.38
CA ASN A 76 10.33 -18.94 -6.36
C ASN A 76 10.94 -20.35 -6.53
N PRO A 77 10.46 -21.21 -7.46
CA PRO A 77 11.23 -22.39 -7.85
C PRO A 77 12.59 -21.99 -8.47
N ASP A 78 12.72 -20.72 -8.90
CA ASP A 78 13.84 -20.18 -9.65
C ASP A 78 14.65 -19.09 -8.90
N ALA A 79 14.27 -18.73 -7.66
CA ALA A 79 14.81 -17.57 -6.92
C ALA A 79 14.50 -16.18 -7.53
N VAL A 80 13.35 -16.02 -8.20
CA VAL A 80 12.89 -14.80 -8.88
C VAL A 80 11.42 -14.39 -8.57
N GLY A 81 11.01 -14.33 -7.29
CA GLY A 81 9.73 -13.73 -6.82
C GLY A 81 9.85 -13.12 -5.41
N PHE A 82 9.06 -12.06 -5.11
CA PHE A 82 9.14 -10.99 -4.06
C PHE A 82 10.22 -11.08 -2.97
N GLY A 83 11.47 -11.23 -3.38
CA GLY A 83 12.64 -11.24 -2.52
C GLY A 83 13.13 -9.83 -2.33
N VAL A 84 12.65 -9.14 -1.30
CA VAL A 84 13.31 -7.92 -0.88
C VAL A 84 14.39 -8.28 0.12
N LYS A 85 15.60 -8.55 -0.38
CA LYS A 85 16.78 -8.82 0.47
C LYS A 85 17.82 -7.73 0.30
N GLY A 86 17.85 -6.78 1.23
CA GLY A 86 19.02 -5.92 1.51
C GLY A 86 19.79 -5.38 0.31
N GLY A 87 19.09 -4.80 -0.68
CA GLY A 87 19.70 -4.21 -1.89
C GLY A 87 19.67 -5.09 -3.16
N GLN A 88 19.11 -6.30 -3.09
CA GLN A 88 18.74 -7.11 -4.25
C GLN A 88 17.24 -7.40 -4.16
N ALA A 89 16.45 -6.72 -4.98
CA ALA A 89 15.04 -7.04 -5.15
C ALA A 89 14.88 -8.12 -6.22
N SER A 90 14.05 -9.13 -5.93
CA SER A 90 13.60 -10.13 -6.91
C SER A 90 13.04 -9.44 -8.15
N GLN A 91 13.27 -10.06 -9.28
CA GLN A 91 12.64 -9.65 -10.52
C GLN A 91 11.18 -10.08 -10.49
N ILE A 92 10.27 -9.18 -10.87
CA ILE A 92 8.87 -9.46 -11.14
C ILE A 92 8.74 -9.67 -12.65
N ASN A 93 8.18 -10.80 -13.05
CA ASN A 93 7.92 -11.15 -14.44
C ASN A 93 6.50 -10.78 -14.86
N ASN A 94 6.17 -11.13 -16.11
CA ASN A 94 4.82 -10.93 -16.62
C ASN A 94 3.80 -11.78 -15.85
N ASN A 95 2.67 -11.17 -15.46
CA ASN A 95 1.60 -11.77 -14.67
C ASN A 95 1.99 -12.14 -13.22
N GLU A 96 3.05 -11.54 -12.70
CA GLU A 96 3.36 -11.60 -11.28
C GLU A 96 2.98 -10.28 -10.61
N GLY A 97 2.84 -10.32 -9.30
CA GLY A 97 2.45 -9.16 -8.52
C GLY A 97 2.38 -9.45 -7.03
N PHE A 98 1.63 -8.63 -6.31
CA PHE A 98 1.48 -8.74 -4.87
C PHE A 98 0.18 -8.09 -4.40
N THR A 99 -0.31 -8.54 -3.26
CA THR A 99 -1.23 -7.78 -2.44
C THR A 99 -0.48 -7.07 -1.34
N PHE A 100 -1.02 -5.95 -0.87
CA PHE A 100 -0.54 -5.31 0.34
C PHE A 100 -1.69 -4.72 1.17
N SER A 101 -1.50 -4.75 2.49
CA SER A 101 -2.39 -4.17 3.49
C SER A 101 -1.57 -3.74 4.72
N THR A 102 -2.17 -3.02 5.67
CA THR A 102 -1.52 -2.79 6.97
C THR A 102 -1.64 -4.02 7.87
N ALA A 103 -0.68 -4.18 8.79
CA ALA A 103 -0.70 -5.31 9.73
C ALA A 103 -1.76 -5.18 10.83
N ASP A 104 -2.24 -3.96 11.09
CA ASP A 104 -3.21 -3.63 12.12
C ASP A 104 -4.61 -3.30 11.58
N GLY A 105 -4.80 -3.29 10.26
CA GLY A 105 -6.06 -2.97 9.59
C GLY A 105 -6.34 -1.46 9.51
N SER A 106 -5.33 -0.62 9.69
CA SER A 106 -5.44 0.81 9.39
C SER A 106 -5.53 1.04 7.87
N ASP A 107 -6.27 2.06 7.46
CA ASP A 107 -6.40 2.42 6.06
C ASP A 107 -5.10 3.01 5.48
N ILE A 108 -4.90 2.81 4.18
CA ILE A 108 -3.73 3.22 3.40
C ILE A 108 -4.16 4.34 2.46
N ASN A 109 -3.45 5.47 2.49
CA ASN A 109 -3.65 6.54 1.51
C ASN A 109 -2.93 6.22 0.19
N ASN A 110 -1.70 5.69 0.27
CA ASN A 110 -0.93 5.28 -0.90
C ASN A 110 0.19 4.29 -0.59
N LEU A 111 0.68 3.63 -1.65
CA LEU A 111 1.96 2.95 -1.71
C LEU A 111 2.75 3.43 -2.92
N ALA A 112 3.95 3.96 -2.72
CA ALA A 112 4.85 4.35 -3.80
C ALA A 112 6.11 3.48 -3.82
N PHE A 113 6.60 3.16 -5.02
CA PHE A 113 7.83 2.39 -5.21
C PHE A 113 8.51 2.76 -6.54
N ALA A 114 9.82 2.54 -6.60
CA ALA A 114 10.61 2.69 -7.81
C ALA A 114 10.66 1.38 -8.60
N VAL A 115 10.53 1.47 -9.92
CA VAL A 115 10.57 0.35 -10.86
C VAL A 115 11.75 0.51 -11.80
N ALA A 116 12.62 -0.50 -11.85
CA ALA A 116 13.74 -0.60 -12.77
C ALA A 116 13.50 -1.72 -13.78
N GLY A 117 13.65 -1.43 -15.08
CA GLY A 117 13.49 -2.44 -16.12
C GLY A 117 14.65 -3.45 -16.13
N ILE A 118 14.32 -4.73 -16.33
CA ILE A 118 15.29 -5.82 -16.55
C ILE A 118 15.10 -6.36 -17.97
N GLY A 119 16.21 -6.52 -18.68
CA GLY A 119 16.19 -6.87 -20.10
C GLY A 119 16.04 -5.63 -20.99
N ASN A 120 15.55 -5.83 -22.22
CA ASN A 120 15.44 -4.75 -23.21
C ASN A 120 14.04 -4.09 -23.25
N ILE A 121 13.42 -3.91 -22.10
CA ILE A 121 12.11 -3.26 -21.98
C ILE A 121 12.26 -1.75 -21.76
N ASN A 122 11.32 -0.99 -22.29
CA ASN A 122 11.23 0.46 -22.03
C ASN A 122 9.91 0.85 -21.35
N ALA A 123 8.95 -0.06 -21.33
CA ALA A 123 7.66 0.16 -20.75
C ALA A 123 7.07 -1.13 -20.19
N ILE A 124 6.22 -0.98 -19.19
CA ILE A 124 5.38 -2.02 -18.59
C ILE A 124 4.00 -1.41 -18.31
N THR A 125 3.04 -2.27 -18.00
CA THR A 125 1.79 -1.83 -17.38
C THR A 125 1.75 -2.34 -15.94
N VAL A 126 1.40 -1.46 -15.01
CA VAL A 126 1.05 -1.82 -13.63
C VAL A 126 -0.45 -1.63 -13.50
N GLU A 127 -1.14 -2.67 -13.05
CA GLU A 127 -2.59 -2.66 -12.90
C GLU A 127 -2.94 -2.98 -11.45
N SER A 128 -3.82 -2.19 -10.84
CA SER A 128 -4.17 -2.34 -9.43
C SER A 128 -5.67 -2.26 -9.14
N TRP A 129 -6.10 -2.97 -8.11
CA TRP A 129 -7.47 -2.98 -7.59
C TRP A 129 -7.42 -2.65 -6.10
N LEU A 130 -8.14 -1.60 -5.69
CA LEU A 130 -8.16 -1.08 -4.32
C LEU A 130 -9.50 -1.40 -3.66
N TYR A 131 -9.47 -1.91 -2.43
CA TYR A 131 -10.66 -2.33 -1.68
C TYR A 131 -10.75 -1.64 -0.32
N ASP A 132 -11.99 -1.35 0.11
CA ASP A 132 -12.26 -0.92 1.49
C ASP A 132 -12.29 -2.11 2.47
N ASP A 133 -12.34 -1.85 3.77
CA ASP A 133 -12.49 -2.88 4.84
C ASP A 133 -13.75 -3.75 4.67
N GLY A 134 -14.75 -3.26 3.93
CA GLY A 134 -15.95 -4.03 3.58
C GLY A 134 -15.75 -4.99 2.40
N GLY A 135 -14.57 -5.02 1.77
CA GLY A 135 -14.26 -5.78 0.56
C GLY A 135 -14.93 -5.21 -0.70
N ASN A 136 -15.34 -3.94 -0.69
CA ASN A 136 -15.87 -3.26 -1.86
C ASN A 136 -14.74 -2.64 -2.66
N LEU A 137 -14.79 -2.80 -3.99
CA LEU A 137 -13.84 -2.15 -4.88
C LEU A 137 -14.05 -0.63 -4.84
N ILE A 138 -13.03 0.10 -4.45
CA ILE A 138 -12.97 1.56 -4.44
C ILE A 138 -12.51 2.04 -5.82
N ASP A 139 -11.42 1.47 -6.33
CA ASP A 139 -10.79 1.92 -7.58
C ASP A 139 -10.07 0.78 -8.35
N HIS A 140 -9.90 0.98 -9.65
CA HIS A 140 -9.15 0.10 -10.55
C HIS A 140 -8.27 0.93 -11.50
N ASN A 141 -6.96 0.83 -11.31
CA ASN A 141 -5.99 1.69 -11.99
C ASN A 141 -5.11 0.92 -12.96
N ILE A 142 -4.79 1.57 -14.09
CA ILE A 142 -3.91 1.03 -15.14
C ILE A 142 -2.86 2.09 -15.48
N ASP A 143 -1.64 1.85 -15.01
CA ASP A 143 -0.50 2.73 -15.24
C ASP A 143 0.43 2.20 -16.30
N ASN A 144 0.71 3.02 -17.32
CA ASN A 144 1.74 2.72 -18.32
C ASN A 144 3.06 3.41 -17.93
N VAL A 145 3.94 2.64 -17.30
CA VAL A 145 5.25 3.12 -16.85
C VAL A 145 6.21 3.05 -18.03
N THR A 146 6.74 4.19 -18.47
CA THR A 146 7.65 4.29 -19.63
C THR A 146 8.99 4.88 -19.25
N GLY A 147 10.02 4.73 -20.09
CA GLY A 147 11.34 5.30 -19.84
C GLY A 147 12.24 4.43 -18.97
N LEU A 148 11.89 3.15 -18.79
CA LEU A 148 12.68 2.19 -18.00
C LEU A 148 14.11 1.98 -18.51
N ARG A 149 14.41 2.35 -19.76
CA ARG A 149 15.79 2.34 -20.31
C ARG A 149 16.65 3.51 -19.84
N SER A 150 16.01 4.59 -19.38
CA SER A 150 16.68 5.82 -18.95
C SER A 150 16.95 5.84 -17.44
N GLY A 151 16.32 4.94 -16.68
CA GLY A 151 16.47 4.83 -15.23
C GLY A 151 15.19 4.31 -14.56
N ASN A 152 15.23 4.27 -13.23
CA ASN A 152 14.09 3.86 -12.41
C ASN A 152 12.94 4.86 -12.57
N GLN A 153 11.71 4.35 -12.57
CA GLN A 153 10.49 5.16 -12.64
C GLN A 153 9.69 4.95 -11.37
N THR A 154 9.12 6.02 -10.82
CA THR A 154 8.23 5.91 -9.66
C THR A 154 6.83 5.48 -10.10
N VAL A 155 6.25 4.56 -9.36
CA VAL A 155 4.85 4.15 -9.43
C VAL A 155 4.22 4.48 -8.08
N THR A 156 3.01 5.01 -8.11
CA THR A 156 2.20 5.27 -6.92
C THR A 156 0.88 4.53 -7.10
N ILE A 157 0.47 3.79 -6.07
CA ILE A 157 -0.82 3.14 -5.98
C ILE A 157 -1.63 3.92 -4.95
N ASP A 158 -2.65 4.62 -5.42
CA ASP A 158 -3.63 5.40 -4.67
C ASP A 158 -4.99 5.34 -5.37
N ASP A 159 -6.05 5.75 -4.66
CA ASP A 159 -7.37 6.01 -5.26
C ASP A 159 -7.35 7.37 -5.93
N ASP A 160 -7.71 7.44 -7.21
CA ASP A 160 -7.84 8.72 -7.95
C ASP A 160 -8.90 9.64 -7.29
N GLY A 161 -9.86 9.05 -6.56
CA GLY A 161 -10.86 9.73 -5.75
C GLY A 161 -10.34 10.29 -4.41
N GLY A 162 -9.12 9.95 -4.02
CA GLY A 162 -8.47 10.39 -2.78
C GLY A 162 -9.02 9.75 -1.51
N GLN A 163 -9.68 8.59 -1.61
CA GLN A 163 -10.09 7.79 -0.47
C GLN A 163 -8.96 6.86 -0.05
N ALA A 164 -8.82 6.64 1.25
CA ALA A 164 -7.96 5.59 1.74
C ALA A 164 -8.60 4.21 1.47
N PHE A 165 -7.77 3.18 1.45
CA PHE A 165 -8.15 1.79 1.15
C PHE A 165 -7.48 0.85 2.14
N ASP A 166 -8.09 -0.30 2.41
CA ASP A 166 -7.53 -1.28 3.36
C ASP A 166 -6.50 -2.19 2.64
N THR A 167 -6.89 -2.69 1.47
CA THR A 167 -6.12 -3.68 0.72
C THR A 167 -6.03 -3.30 -0.75
N ALA A 168 -4.87 -3.52 -1.36
CA ALA A 168 -4.71 -3.39 -2.80
C ALA A 168 -3.96 -4.56 -3.42
N TYR A 169 -4.44 -4.97 -4.60
CA TYR A 169 -3.83 -6.01 -5.42
C TYR A 169 -3.13 -5.35 -6.61
N VAL A 170 -1.89 -5.74 -6.88
CA VAL A 170 -1.05 -5.16 -7.94
C VAL A 170 -0.58 -6.26 -8.88
N GLN A 171 -0.77 -6.08 -10.18
CA GLN A 171 -0.30 -6.96 -11.25
C GLN A 171 0.65 -6.21 -12.20
N PHE A 172 1.73 -6.87 -12.61
CA PHE A 172 2.66 -6.34 -13.61
C PHE A 172 2.50 -7.06 -14.94
N HIS A 173 2.34 -6.28 -16.01
CA HIS A 173 2.36 -6.75 -17.38
C HIS A 173 3.68 -6.33 -18.04
N VAL A 174 4.48 -7.32 -18.41
CA VAL A 174 5.80 -7.12 -18.99
C VAL A 174 5.85 -7.75 -20.37
N ALA A 175 6.08 -6.92 -21.40
CA ALA A 175 6.19 -7.40 -22.76
C ALA A 175 7.58 -7.98 -23.05
N GLY A 176 7.62 -9.13 -23.72
CA GLY A 176 8.85 -9.73 -24.27
C GLY A 176 9.41 -10.88 -23.42
N ALA A 177 10.04 -11.84 -24.08
CA ALA A 177 10.67 -12.98 -23.41
C ALA A 177 11.90 -12.53 -22.61
N ASN A 178 12.15 -13.19 -21.47
CA ASN A 178 13.30 -12.95 -20.59
C ASN A 178 13.42 -11.49 -20.11
N SER A 179 12.28 -10.85 -19.86
CA SER A 179 12.19 -9.48 -19.37
C SER A 179 11.38 -9.45 -18.08
N GLY A 180 11.63 -8.46 -17.24
CA GLY A 180 10.98 -8.29 -15.96
C GLY A 180 11.29 -6.93 -15.37
N VAL A 181 10.90 -6.71 -14.13
CA VAL A 181 11.17 -5.47 -13.42
C VAL A 181 11.69 -5.73 -12.04
N ARG A 182 12.47 -4.80 -11.52
CA ARG A 182 12.85 -4.76 -10.12
C ARG A 182 12.11 -3.61 -9.45
N ILE A 183 11.47 -3.91 -8.34
CA ILE A 183 10.79 -2.95 -7.47
C ILE A 183 11.71 -2.59 -6.29
N LEU A 184 11.78 -1.31 -5.94
CA LEU A 184 12.72 -0.76 -4.96
C LEU A 184 12.08 0.43 -4.24
N ASP A 185 12.74 0.89 -3.17
CA ASP A 185 12.47 2.21 -2.57
C ASP A 185 10.99 2.42 -2.24
N PHE A 186 10.39 1.44 -1.54
CA PHE A 186 9.01 1.53 -1.11
C PHE A 186 8.82 2.59 -0.04
N SER A 187 7.70 3.30 -0.15
CA SER A 187 7.18 4.20 0.86
C SER A 187 5.66 4.13 0.85
N THR A 188 5.03 4.51 1.96
CA THR A 188 3.57 4.47 2.12
C THR A 188 3.13 5.63 3.00
N SER A 189 1.89 6.06 2.82
CA SER A 189 1.15 6.88 3.78
C SER A 189 -0.01 6.05 4.30
N ILE A 190 -0.03 5.81 5.61
CA ILE A 190 -1.12 5.14 6.34
C ILE A 190 -1.97 6.23 6.98
N GLU A 191 -3.29 6.11 7.00
CA GLU A 191 -4.11 7.08 7.73
C GLU A 191 -3.71 7.13 9.20
N GLY A 192 -3.34 8.32 9.66
CA GLY A 192 -3.07 8.58 11.06
C GLY A 192 -4.38 8.82 11.83
N PRO A 193 -4.32 8.81 13.17
CA PRO A 193 -5.43 9.34 13.96
C PRO A 193 -5.69 10.80 13.57
N VAL A 194 -6.95 11.23 13.55
CA VAL A 194 -7.29 12.65 13.44
C VAL A 194 -6.95 13.30 14.77
N ASP A 195 -6.10 14.32 14.75
CA ASP A 195 -5.77 15.06 15.96
C ASP A 195 -7.03 15.56 16.69
N ASP A 196 -6.99 15.57 18.02
CA ASP A 196 -8.04 16.17 18.85
C ASP A 196 -8.28 17.64 18.42
N GLN A 197 -9.55 17.99 18.20
CA GLN A 197 -9.90 19.31 17.71
C GLN A 197 -10.43 20.19 18.86
N PRO A 198 -9.72 21.26 19.25
CA PRO A 198 -10.22 22.22 20.22
C PRO A 198 -11.16 23.21 19.55
N PHE A 199 -12.36 23.34 20.10
CA PHE A 199 -13.30 24.41 19.76
C PHE A 199 -13.40 25.39 20.92
N GLU A 200 -13.00 26.63 20.66
CA GLU A 200 -13.13 27.74 21.62
C GLU A 200 -14.31 28.63 21.24
N PHE A 201 -15.28 28.73 22.13
CA PHE A 201 -16.39 29.65 22.02
C PHE A 201 -16.24 30.74 23.07
N THR A 202 -16.20 31.99 22.64
CA THR A 202 -16.21 33.14 23.54
C THR A 202 -17.61 33.74 23.55
N LEU A 203 -18.27 33.67 24.70
CA LEU A 203 -19.52 34.38 24.96
C LEU A 203 -19.17 35.74 25.55
N ALA A 204 -19.54 36.82 24.86
CA ALA A 204 -19.42 38.18 25.37
C ALA A 204 -20.82 38.73 25.68
N ASN A 205 -21.04 39.13 26.93
CA ASN A 205 -22.23 39.87 27.32
C ASN A 205 -21.82 41.30 27.68
N THR A 206 -22.45 42.28 27.05
CA THR A 206 -22.18 43.70 27.27
C THR A 206 -23.43 44.33 27.86
N ASP A 207 -23.26 45.03 28.98
CA ASP A 207 -24.36 45.75 29.61
C ASP A 207 -24.57 47.14 28.97
N LEU A 208 -25.45 47.93 29.58
CA LEU A 208 -26.00 49.14 28.98
C LEU A 208 -25.04 50.34 29.05
N ASP A 209 -24.09 50.32 29.99
CA ASP A 209 -23.01 51.30 30.14
C ASP A 209 -21.69 50.86 29.48
N GLY A 210 -21.66 49.66 28.89
CA GLY A 210 -20.61 49.22 27.98
C GLY A 210 -19.55 48.32 28.63
N ASP A 211 -19.77 47.88 29.86
CA ASP A 211 -18.93 46.90 30.52
C ASP A 211 -19.20 45.51 29.91
N ALA A 212 -18.13 44.76 29.64
CA ALA A 212 -18.23 43.44 29.03
C ALA A 212 -17.71 42.36 29.98
N ALA A 213 -18.51 41.32 30.17
CA ALA A 213 -18.07 40.06 30.76
C ALA A 213 -17.89 39.03 29.64
N THR A 214 -16.73 38.39 29.60
CA THR A 214 -16.46 37.28 28.69
C THR A 214 -16.38 35.96 29.44
N GLN A 215 -16.92 34.91 28.83
CA GLN A 215 -16.74 33.54 29.28
C GLN A 215 -16.28 32.70 28.10
N THR A 216 -15.23 31.90 28.33
CA THR A 216 -14.75 30.92 27.35
C THR A 216 -15.34 29.56 27.68
N LEU A 217 -15.94 28.93 26.68
CA LEU A 217 -16.28 27.53 26.67
C LEU A 217 -15.31 26.82 25.72
N SER A 218 -14.54 25.88 26.27
CA SER A 218 -13.65 25.01 25.50
C SER A 218 -14.29 23.63 25.37
N ILE A 219 -14.51 23.17 24.15
CA ILE A 219 -14.96 21.81 23.84
C ILE A 219 -13.81 21.11 23.14
N LEU A 220 -13.41 19.94 23.64
CA LEU A 220 -12.45 19.07 22.97
C LEU A 220 -13.23 17.97 22.26
N ALA A 221 -13.18 17.93 20.94
CA ALA A 221 -13.59 16.75 20.18
C ALA A 221 -12.40 15.80 20.14
N SER A 222 -12.45 14.75 20.97
CA SER A 222 -11.37 13.78 21.10
C SER A 222 -11.70 12.45 20.42
N GLN A 223 -10.68 11.82 19.84
CA GLN A 223 -10.81 10.48 19.27
C GLN A 223 -10.93 9.38 20.31
N ASP A 224 -10.57 9.63 21.58
CA ASP A 224 -10.63 8.64 22.67
C ASP A 224 -12.04 8.06 22.90
N PHE A 225 -13.08 8.64 22.28
CA PHE A 225 -14.49 8.26 22.42
C PHE A 225 -15.12 7.63 21.17
N ILE A 226 -14.39 7.50 20.07
CA ILE A 226 -14.86 6.78 18.88
C ILE A 226 -14.29 5.36 18.97
N VAL A 227 -15.14 4.42 19.40
CA VAL A 227 -14.86 2.97 19.50
C VAL A 227 -15.65 2.26 18.41
#